data_AF-A0A536V175-F1
#
_entry.id   AF-A0A536V175-F1
#
_cell.length_a   1.000
_cell.length_b   1.000
_cell.length_c   1.000
_cell.angle_alpha   90.00
_cell.angle_beta   90.00
_cell.angle_gamma   90.00
#
_symmetry.space_group_name_H-M   'P 1'
#
loop_
_entity.id
_entity.type
_entity.pdbx_description
1 polymer ?
#
loop_
_entity_poly.entity_id
_entity_poly.type
_entity_poly.pdbx_seq_one_letter_code
_entity_poly.pdbx_strand_id
1 'polypeptide(L)'
;MSSVSNPRAVTAAFPAGGLVGLLGQNAEPANTEPASNLPSTQRHFDVCPIWLELAIRHLSDAQVAQAARVETWRDTDEPSRTGALEWEFEASIQAIVMCGMAIEAFYAVVQTIIHSPQSLIDEWRDERTPRYIQICEVLRRAFSLEPKTVSSLRQTMGEIFRFRDLAIDPCGKMDTQVLHPELGIGVEWRFAYFRYENALLIVRATLQLIGALVGSGKPKDADLQKYIDTLRWSVESLQNRNVLSGRKQEPYSDPRVA
;
A
#
# COMPACT_ATOMS: atom_id res chain seq x y z
N MET A 1 32.35 -3.87 -4.63
CA MET A 1 31.99 -5.17 -4.02
C MET A 1 30.51 -5.39 -4.27
N SER A 2 30.19 -6.30 -5.18
CA SER A 2 28.84 -6.49 -5.73
C SER A 2 28.05 -7.48 -4.86
N SER A 3 26.91 -7.06 -4.30
CA SER A 3 25.99 -7.97 -3.63
C SER A 3 25.06 -8.60 -4.67
N VAL A 4 25.24 -9.90 -4.88
CA VAL A 4 24.38 -10.75 -5.70
C VAL A 4 23.08 -11.00 -4.93
N SER A 5 21.95 -10.58 -5.47
CA SER A 5 20.63 -10.96 -4.98
C SER A 5 20.32 -12.41 -5.40
N ASN A 6 20.11 -13.28 -4.42
CA ASN A 6 19.60 -14.64 -4.66
C ASN A 6 18.12 -14.60 -5.10
N PRO A 7 17.72 -15.35 -6.14
CA PRO A 7 16.32 -15.52 -6.48
C PRO A 7 15.62 -16.38 -5.40
N ARG A 8 14.48 -15.90 -4.89
CA ARG A 8 13.66 -16.63 -3.90
C ARG A 8 13.13 -17.93 -4.50
N ALA A 9 13.19 -18.98 -3.68
CA ALA A 9 12.83 -20.35 -3.99
C ALA A 9 11.39 -20.48 -4.51
N VAL A 10 11.26 -21.14 -5.66
CA VAL A 10 10.02 -21.77 -6.11
C VAL A 10 10.15 -23.26 -5.79
N THR A 11 9.25 -23.78 -4.98
CA THR A 11 9.09 -25.24 -4.81
C THR A 11 7.86 -25.71 -5.57
N ALA A 12 8.01 -25.72 -6.88
CA ALA A 12 7.34 -26.62 -7.80
C ALA A 12 8.16 -26.56 -9.08
N ALA A 13 8.68 -27.69 -9.55
CA ALA A 13 9.39 -27.75 -10.82
C ALA A 13 8.48 -27.18 -11.91
N PHE A 14 8.80 -26.00 -12.40
CA PHE A 14 8.10 -25.45 -13.56
C PHE A 14 8.55 -26.25 -14.78
N PRO A 15 7.65 -26.94 -15.50
CA PRO A 15 7.96 -27.31 -16.87
C PRO A 15 8.18 -26.01 -17.66
N ALA A 16 9.25 -25.97 -18.46
CA ALA A 16 9.57 -24.83 -19.31
C ALA A 16 8.35 -24.47 -20.17
N GLY A 17 7.84 -23.23 -20.04
CA GLY A 17 6.72 -22.72 -20.86
C GLY A 17 5.59 -21.98 -20.11
N GLY A 18 5.59 -21.94 -18.78
CA GLY A 18 4.41 -21.51 -18.00
C GLY A 18 4.13 -20.01 -17.81
N LEU A 19 4.92 -19.09 -18.36
CA LEU A 19 4.75 -17.63 -18.13
C LEU A 19 4.13 -16.86 -19.30
N VAL A 20 3.90 -17.50 -20.44
CA VAL A 20 3.29 -16.85 -21.61
C VAL A 20 2.19 -17.76 -22.12
N GLY A 21 0.94 -17.46 -21.79
CA GLY A 21 -0.17 -17.94 -22.60
C GLY A 21 -0.01 -17.33 -23.98
N LEU A 22 0.26 -18.15 -24.99
CA LEU A 22 0.14 -17.76 -26.40
C LEU A 22 -1.30 -17.24 -26.60
N LEU A 23 -1.48 -15.91 -26.64
CA LEU A 23 -2.64 -15.33 -27.31
C LEU A 23 -2.49 -15.70 -28.78
N GLY A 24 -3.10 -16.83 -29.17
CA GLY A 24 -3.05 -17.33 -30.54
C GLY A 24 -3.61 -16.28 -31.49
N GLN A 25 -2.71 -15.66 -32.27
CA GLN A 25 -3.08 -15.01 -33.51
C GLN A 25 -3.16 -16.11 -34.58
N ASN A 26 -4.35 -16.20 -35.20
CA ASN A 26 -4.66 -16.92 -36.45
C ASN A 26 -4.58 -18.46 -36.43
N ALA A 27 -5.73 -19.10 -36.20
CA ALA A 27 -6.04 -20.41 -36.80
C ALA A 27 -7.55 -20.52 -37.07
N GLU A 28 -7.91 -20.85 -38.32
CA GLU A 28 -9.27 -21.20 -38.77
C GLU A 28 -9.84 -22.42 -38.01
N PRO A 29 -11.18 -22.58 -37.95
CA PRO A 29 -11.81 -23.52 -37.03
C PRO A 29 -11.73 -24.95 -37.56
N ALA A 30 -10.76 -25.71 -37.08
CA ALA A 30 -10.79 -27.17 -37.18
C ALA A 30 -11.57 -27.74 -35.99
N ASN A 31 -12.71 -28.37 -36.30
CA ASN A 31 -13.54 -29.17 -35.40
C ASN A 31 -12.71 -29.96 -34.38
N THR A 32 -12.72 -29.53 -33.12
CA THR A 32 -12.23 -30.34 -32.01
C THR A 32 -13.14 -30.11 -30.81
N GLU A 33 -13.54 -31.21 -30.18
CA GLU A 33 -14.50 -31.35 -29.08
C GLU A 33 -14.33 -30.32 -27.95
N PRO A 34 -15.42 -29.95 -27.23
CA PRO A 34 -15.32 -28.96 -26.16
C PRO A 34 -14.45 -29.51 -25.04
N ALA A 35 -13.25 -28.93 -24.88
CA ALA A 35 -12.39 -29.10 -23.72
C ALA A 35 -13.01 -28.38 -22.50
N SER A 36 -14.21 -28.80 -22.09
CA SER A 36 -14.94 -28.28 -20.95
C SER A 36 -14.66 -29.11 -19.70
N ASN A 37 -13.40 -29.37 -19.35
CA ASN A 37 -13.03 -30.08 -18.11
C ASN A 37 -11.59 -29.80 -17.64
N LEU A 38 -11.02 -28.62 -17.95
CA LEU A 38 -9.82 -28.17 -17.24
C LEU A 38 -10.27 -27.23 -16.12
N PRO A 39 -10.06 -27.55 -14.83
CA PRO A 39 -10.33 -26.60 -13.76
C PRO A 39 -9.49 -25.36 -14.04
N SER A 40 -10.17 -24.24 -14.32
CA SER A 40 -9.58 -22.92 -14.44
C SER A 40 -9.02 -22.53 -13.08
N THR A 41 -7.85 -23.07 -12.76
CA THR A 41 -7.02 -22.60 -11.65
C THR A 41 -6.44 -21.26 -12.09
N GLN A 42 -7.29 -20.23 -12.12
CA GLN A 42 -6.87 -18.85 -12.18
C GLN A 42 -6.06 -18.60 -10.91
N ARG A 43 -4.75 -18.80 -11.01
CA ARG A 43 -3.79 -18.38 -9.99
C ARG A 43 -3.81 -16.87 -9.98
N HIS A 44 -4.58 -16.29 -9.05
CA HIS A 44 -4.60 -14.86 -8.83
C HIS A 44 -3.22 -14.42 -8.32
N PHE A 45 -2.58 -13.48 -9.01
CA PHE A 45 -1.32 -12.90 -8.57
C PHE A 45 -1.61 -11.90 -7.45
N ASP A 46 -1.28 -12.26 -6.21
CA ASP A 46 -1.46 -11.36 -5.07
C ASP A 46 -0.45 -10.21 -5.12
N VAL A 47 -0.96 -9.01 -5.42
CA VAL A 47 -0.17 -7.78 -5.50
C VAL A 47 -0.12 -7.00 -4.18
N CYS A 48 -0.83 -7.42 -3.13
CA CYS A 48 -0.80 -6.73 -1.83
C CYS A 48 0.64 -6.58 -1.27
N PRO A 49 1.48 -7.64 -1.22
CA PRO A 49 2.87 -7.51 -0.77
C PRO A 49 3.70 -6.54 -1.62
N ILE A 50 3.43 -6.49 -2.93
CA ILE A 50 4.16 -5.64 -3.87
C ILE A 50 3.85 -4.17 -3.60
N TRP A 51 2.58 -3.84 -3.39
CA TRP A 51 2.18 -2.48 -3.04
C TRP A 51 2.73 -2.03 -1.69
N LEU A 52 2.75 -2.92 -0.68
CA LEU A 52 3.40 -2.63 0.60
C LEU A 52 4.90 -2.37 0.46
N GLU A 53 5.59 -3.15 -0.38
CA GLU A 53 7.01 -2.94 -0.63
C GLU A 53 7.27 -1.61 -1.33
N LEU A 54 6.48 -1.27 -2.34
CA LEU A 54 6.54 0.03 -3.02
C LEU A 54 6.29 1.18 -2.05
N ALA A 55 5.31 1.05 -1.15
CA ALA A 55 5.04 2.06 -0.13
C ALA A 55 6.26 2.32 0.77
N ILE A 56 6.94 1.26 1.23
CA ILE A 56 8.17 1.39 2.04
C ILE A 56 9.31 2.01 1.24
N ARG A 57 9.47 1.64 -0.03
CA ARG A 57 10.51 2.20 -0.89
C ARG A 57 10.33 3.70 -1.09
N HIS A 58 9.14 4.13 -1.50
CA HIS A 58 8.84 5.54 -1.70
C HIS A 58 8.85 6.34 -0.40
N LEU A 59 8.56 5.72 0.75
CA LEU A 59 8.76 6.34 2.05
C LEU A 59 10.25 6.61 2.33
N SER A 60 11.14 5.68 1.95
CA SER A 60 12.59 5.89 2.05
C SER A 60 13.04 7.03 1.14
N ASP A 61 12.50 7.12 -0.08
CA ASP A 61 12.79 8.22 -1.00
C ASP A 61 12.29 9.56 -0.45
N ALA A 62 11.09 9.58 0.16
CA ALA A 62 10.53 10.76 0.82
C ALA A 62 11.38 11.22 2.01
N GLN A 63 11.98 10.29 2.75
CA GLN A 63 12.91 10.63 3.84
C GLN A 63 14.17 11.33 3.32
N VAL A 64 14.73 10.83 2.21
CA VAL A 64 15.90 11.44 1.57
C VAL A 64 15.52 12.82 1.02
N ALA A 65 14.37 12.95 0.37
CA ALA A 65 13.87 14.21 -0.16
C ALA A 65 13.60 15.24 0.95
N GLN A 66 13.06 14.81 2.09
CA GLN A 66 12.88 15.66 3.27
C GLN A 66 14.23 16.18 3.77
N ALA A 67 15.22 15.30 3.95
CA ALA A 67 16.55 15.69 4.40
C ALA A 67 17.21 16.67 3.44
N ALA A 68 17.08 16.45 2.13
CA ALA A 68 17.55 17.36 1.11
C ALA A 68 16.82 18.72 1.18
N ARG A 69 15.50 18.74 1.33
CA ARG A 69 14.73 19.98 1.50
C ARG A 69 15.20 20.76 2.72
N VAL A 70 15.42 20.11 3.85
CA VAL A 70 15.92 20.76 5.07
C VAL A 70 17.28 21.44 4.82
N GLU A 71 18.17 20.80 4.06
CA GLU A 71 19.46 21.38 3.70
C GLU A 71 19.30 22.55 2.73
N THR A 72 18.58 22.35 1.62
CA THR A 72 18.32 23.38 0.60
C THR A 72 17.61 24.62 1.17
N TRP A 73 16.83 24.46 2.23
CA TRP A 73 16.14 25.59 2.86
C TRP A 73 17.09 26.58 3.54
N ARG A 74 18.34 26.20 3.81
CA ARG A 74 19.39 27.09 4.33
C ARG A 74 19.95 28.02 3.27
N ASP A 75 19.85 27.63 2.00
CA ASP A 75 20.26 28.46 0.87
C ASP A 75 19.16 29.45 0.47
N THR A 76 19.51 30.49 -0.30
CA THR A 76 18.58 31.58 -0.70
C THR A 76 17.99 31.39 -2.10
N ASP A 77 18.24 30.25 -2.75
CA ASP A 77 17.79 29.99 -4.12
C ASP A 77 16.36 29.43 -4.17
N GLU A 78 15.41 30.26 -4.60
CA GLU A 78 13.98 29.90 -4.70
C GLU A 78 13.67 28.73 -5.65
N PRO A 79 14.30 28.62 -6.85
CA PRO A 79 14.16 27.44 -7.69
C PRO A 79 14.55 26.14 -6.99
N SER A 80 15.68 26.14 -6.26
CA SER A 80 16.12 24.97 -5.50
C SER A 80 15.14 24.60 -4.38
N ARG A 81 14.61 25.59 -3.65
CA ARG A 81 13.59 25.39 -2.61
C ARG A 81 12.31 24.77 -3.17
N THR A 82 11.85 25.27 -4.32
CA THR A 82 10.67 24.76 -5.01
C THR A 82 10.88 23.31 -5.45
N GLY A 83 12.02 23.03 -6.12
CA GLY A 83 12.34 21.67 -6.54
C GLY A 83 12.45 20.67 -5.37
N ALA A 84 12.95 21.12 -4.22
CA ALA A 84 13.03 20.27 -3.03
C ALA A 84 11.64 19.96 -2.42
N LEU A 85 10.70 20.91 -2.44
CA LEU A 85 9.30 20.67 -2.05
C LEU A 85 8.61 19.69 -2.99
N GLU A 86 8.79 19.87 -4.31
CA GLU A 86 8.21 19.00 -5.33
C GLU A 86 8.74 17.56 -5.22
N TRP A 87 10.04 17.39 -4.95
CA TRP A 87 10.62 16.07 -4.79
C TRP A 87 10.08 15.32 -3.56
N GLU A 88 9.99 15.98 -2.40
CA GLU A 88 9.39 15.35 -1.22
C GLU A 88 7.92 15.03 -1.45
N PHE A 89 7.19 15.95 -2.09
CA PHE A 89 5.79 15.74 -2.46
C PHE A 89 5.61 14.50 -3.32
N GLU A 90 6.38 14.36 -4.40
CA GLU A 90 6.29 13.24 -5.34
C GLU A 90 6.55 11.90 -4.65
N ALA A 91 7.60 11.81 -3.84
CA ALA A 91 7.90 10.57 -3.13
C ALA A 91 6.84 10.25 -2.07
N SER A 92 6.36 11.27 -1.34
CA SER A 92 5.35 11.11 -0.27
C SER A 92 3.98 10.69 -0.82
N ILE A 93 3.52 11.31 -1.91
CA ILE A 93 2.24 10.96 -2.53
C ILE A 93 2.28 9.54 -3.08
N GLN A 94 3.41 9.12 -3.68
CA GLN A 94 3.59 7.75 -4.15
C GLN A 94 3.48 6.76 -2.98
N ALA A 95 4.20 6.98 -1.87
CA ALA A 95 4.14 6.11 -0.70
C ALA A 95 2.70 5.94 -0.16
N ILE A 96 1.95 7.04 -0.08
CA ILE A 96 0.56 7.07 0.39
C ILE A 96 -0.38 6.35 -0.58
N VAL A 97 -0.29 6.60 -1.88
CA VAL A 97 -1.14 5.95 -2.88
C VAL A 97 -0.92 4.43 -2.86
N MET A 98 0.33 3.98 -2.76
CA MET A 98 0.67 2.57 -2.65
C MET A 98 0.04 1.90 -1.42
N CYS A 99 -0.11 2.62 -0.30
CA CYS A 99 -0.83 2.11 0.87
C CYS A 99 -2.31 1.83 0.57
N GLY A 100 -2.99 2.76 -0.11
CA GLY A 100 -4.37 2.56 -0.54
C GLY A 100 -4.52 1.37 -1.49
N MET A 101 -3.59 1.22 -2.43
CA MET A 101 -3.58 0.08 -3.38
C MET A 101 -3.31 -1.26 -2.68
N ALA A 102 -2.43 -1.29 -1.68
CA ALA A 102 -2.18 -2.49 -0.88
C ALA A 102 -3.47 -3.00 -0.19
N ILE A 103 -4.25 -2.08 0.37
CA ILE A 103 -5.52 -2.42 1.03
C ILE A 103 -6.55 -2.90 0.02
N GLU A 104 -6.69 -2.23 -1.13
CA GLU A 104 -7.62 -2.65 -2.19
C GLU A 104 -7.25 -4.04 -2.73
N ALA A 105 -5.96 -4.32 -2.90
CA ALA A 105 -5.47 -5.63 -3.33
C ALA A 105 -5.78 -6.72 -2.29
N PHE A 106 -5.51 -6.45 -1.01
CA PHE A 106 -5.85 -7.36 0.07
C PHE A 106 -7.36 -7.63 0.13
N TYR A 107 -8.16 -6.56 0.04
CA TYR A 107 -9.61 -6.64 -0.01
C TYR A 107 -10.10 -7.49 -1.19
N ALA A 108 -9.52 -7.30 -2.38
CA ALA A 108 -9.92 -8.04 -3.59
C ALA A 108 -9.76 -9.55 -3.40
N VAL A 109 -8.66 -10.00 -2.75
CA VAL A 109 -8.48 -11.42 -2.41
C VAL A 109 -9.48 -11.88 -1.35
N VAL A 110 -9.70 -11.08 -0.29
CA VAL A 110 -10.67 -11.45 0.76
C VAL A 110 -12.08 -11.57 0.20
N GLN A 111 -12.48 -10.69 -0.74
CA GLN A 111 -13.83 -10.67 -1.31
C GLN A 111 -14.13 -11.89 -2.20
N THR A 112 -13.12 -12.53 -2.81
CA THR A 112 -13.34 -13.77 -3.59
C THR A 112 -13.63 -14.98 -2.70
N ILE A 113 -13.25 -14.91 -1.42
CA ILE A 113 -13.48 -15.96 -0.43
C ILE A 113 -14.75 -15.64 0.37
N ILE A 114 -14.86 -14.40 0.86
CA ILE A 114 -15.94 -13.92 1.72
C ILE A 114 -16.95 -13.14 0.87
N HIS A 115 -17.99 -13.84 0.46
CA HIS A 115 -19.04 -13.29 -0.38
C HIS A 115 -19.97 -12.37 0.44
N SER A 116 -20.17 -11.15 -0.05
CA SER A 116 -21.16 -10.23 0.51
C SER A 116 -22.54 -10.50 -0.11
N PRO A 117 -23.63 -10.49 0.67
CA PRO A 117 -24.99 -10.62 0.14
C PRO A 117 -25.29 -9.54 -0.90
N GLN A 118 -26.00 -9.88 -1.97
CA GLN A 118 -26.33 -8.93 -3.03
C GLN A 118 -27.11 -7.72 -2.49
N SER A 119 -28.01 -7.93 -1.53
CA SER A 119 -28.76 -6.84 -0.88
C SER A 119 -27.87 -5.81 -0.21
N LEU A 120 -26.74 -6.23 0.38
CA LEU A 120 -25.76 -5.32 0.98
C LEU A 120 -24.98 -4.54 -0.09
N ILE A 121 -24.66 -5.19 -1.21
CA ILE A 121 -23.98 -4.54 -2.34
C ILE A 121 -24.90 -3.48 -2.97
N ASP A 122 -26.19 -3.80 -3.10
CA ASP A 122 -27.21 -2.87 -3.59
C ASP A 122 -27.38 -1.68 -2.64
N GLU A 123 -27.45 -1.92 -1.33
CA GLU A 123 -27.47 -0.87 -0.30
C GLU A 123 -26.25 0.07 -0.42
N TRP A 124 -25.04 -0.48 -0.57
CA TRP A 124 -23.84 0.34 -0.74
C TRP A 124 -23.87 1.21 -1.99
N ARG A 125 -24.44 0.71 -3.09
CA ARG A 125 -24.60 1.46 -4.34
C ARG A 125 -25.62 2.58 -4.16
N ASP A 126 -26.76 2.27 -3.58
CA ASP A 126 -27.89 3.17 -3.45
C ASP A 126 -27.57 4.31 -2.46
N GLU A 127 -26.91 4.00 -1.34
CA GLU A 127 -26.47 4.99 -0.35
C GLU A 127 -25.12 5.67 -0.67
N ARG A 128 -24.46 5.26 -1.77
CA ARG A 128 -23.11 5.70 -2.13
C ARG A 128 -22.13 5.53 -0.97
N THR A 129 -22.19 4.37 -0.31
CA THR A 129 -21.36 4.06 0.85
C THR A 129 -19.88 4.22 0.52
N PRO A 130 -19.11 5.02 1.28
CA PRO A 130 -17.68 5.22 1.06
C PRO A 130 -16.90 3.91 0.97
N ARG A 131 -15.93 3.85 0.06
CA ARG A 131 -15.16 2.64 -0.23
C ARG A 131 -14.52 2.02 1.01
N TYR A 132 -13.92 2.83 1.88
CA TYR A 132 -13.30 2.35 3.11
C TYR A 132 -14.31 1.68 4.08
N ILE A 133 -15.58 2.10 4.08
CA ILE A 133 -16.64 1.49 4.89
C ILE A 133 -16.99 0.11 4.34
N GLN A 134 -17.13 -0.02 3.02
CA GLN A 134 -17.38 -1.30 2.36
C GLN A 134 -16.29 -2.32 2.70
N ILE A 135 -15.02 -1.91 2.58
CA ILE A 135 -13.85 -2.75 2.90
C ILE A 135 -13.87 -3.15 4.37
N CYS A 136 -14.11 -2.21 5.29
CA CYS A 136 -14.20 -2.51 6.72
C CYS A 136 -15.29 -3.54 7.04
N GLU A 137 -16.43 -3.47 6.38
CA GLU A 137 -17.53 -4.42 6.57
C GLU A 137 -17.17 -5.82 6.07
N VAL A 138 -16.51 -5.94 4.91
CA VAL A 138 -16.00 -7.23 4.43
C VAL A 138 -14.97 -7.81 5.39
N LEU A 139 -14.03 -7.00 5.90
CA LEU A 139 -13.04 -7.46 6.88
C LEU A 139 -13.69 -7.87 8.21
N ARG A 140 -14.72 -7.15 8.67
CA ARG A 140 -15.50 -7.54 9.86
C ARG A 140 -16.23 -8.87 9.66
N ARG A 141 -16.69 -9.16 8.45
CA ARG A 141 -17.30 -10.46 8.10
C ARG A 141 -16.24 -11.55 8.03
N ALA A 142 -15.09 -11.27 7.42
CA ALA A 142 -13.97 -12.19 7.23
C ALA A 142 -13.27 -12.62 8.53
N PHE A 143 -13.15 -11.71 9.51
CA PHE A 143 -12.40 -11.93 10.75
C PHE A 143 -13.29 -11.82 11.99
N SER A 144 -12.94 -12.54 13.05
CA SER A 144 -13.55 -12.40 14.38
C SER A 144 -12.91 -11.24 15.13
N LEU A 145 -13.39 -10.02 14.85
CA LEU A 145 -12.86 -8.78 15.43
C LEU A 145 -13.73 -8.28 16.58
N GLU A 146 -13.10 -7.79 17.65
CA GLU A 146 -13.79 -7.09 18.74
C GLU A 146 -14.34 -5.73 18.26
N PRO A 147 -15.45 -5.23 18.82
CA PRO A 147 -16.05 -3.96 18.39
C PRO A 147 -15.09 -2.76 18.42
N LYS A 148 -14.24 -2.65 19.45
CA LYS A 148 -13.21 -1.60 19.52
C LYS A 148 -12.23 -1.68 18.36
N THR A 149 -11.82 -2.90 17.98
CA THR A 149 -10.90 -3.15 16.87
C THR A 149 -11.53 -2.76 15.54
N VAL A 150 -12.82 -3.05 15.35
CA VAL A 150 -13.57 -2.62 14.16
C VAL A 150 -13.64 -1.09 14.08
N SER A 151 -13.86 -0.41 15.21
CA SER A 151 -13.87 1.07 15.22
C SER A 151 -12.51 1.66 14.87
N SER A 152 -11.44 1.16 15.47
CA SER A 152 -10.07 1.61 15.17
C SER A 152 -9.68 1.30 13.73
N LEU A 153 -10.08 0.14 13.21
CA LEU A 153 -9.90 -0.24 11.81
C LEU A 153 -10.58 0.79 10.89
N ARG A 154 -11.84 1.12 11.17
CA ARG A 154 -12.60 2.09 10.37
C ARG A 154 -11.97 3.48 10.38
N GLN A 155 -11.55 3.97 11.54
CA GLN A 155 -10.88 5.27 11.64
C GLN A 155 -9.57 5.30 10.85
N THR A 156 -8.74 4.27 11.03
CA THR A 156 -7.46 4.14 10.33
C THR A 156 -7.65 4.05 8.82
N MET A 157 -8.61 3.23 8.37
CA MET A 157 -8.97 3.08 6.97
C MET A 157 -9.49 4.40 6.37
N GLY A 158 -10.30 5.13 7.13
CA GLY A 158 -10.82 6.43 6.73
C GLY A 158 -9.71 7.42 6.43
N GLU A 159 -8.68 7.52 7.29
CA GLU A 159 -7.54 8.40 7.05
C GLU A 159 -6.70 7.98 5.84
N ILE A 160 -6.42 6.69 5.69
CA ILE A 160 -5.64 6.17 4.55
C ILE A 160 -6.35 6.49 3.23
N PHE A 161 -7.66 6.24 3.16
CA PHE A 161 -8.45 6.52 1.96
C PHE A 161 -8.66 8.01 1.74
N ARG A 162 -8.79 8.82 2.80
CA ARG A 162 -8.85 10.27 2.69
C ARG A 162 -7.59 10.82 1.99
N PHE A 163 -6.41 10.38 2.41
CA PHE A 163 -5.15 10.79 1.78
C PHE A 163 -5.00 10.26 0.34
N ARG A 164 -5.41 9.01 0.08
CA ARG A 164 -5.44 8.45 -1.28
C ARG A 164 -6.36 9.27 -2.20
N ASP A 165 -7.55 9.60 -1.72
CA ASP A 165 -8.54 10.30 -2.52
C ASP A 165 -8.10 11.75 -2.77
N LEU A 166 -7.49 12.42 -1.79
CA LEU A 166 -6.87 13.75 -1.98
C LEU A 166 -5.73 13.74 -3.01
N ALA A 167 -5.05 12.60 -3.20
CA ALA A 167 -4.00 12.46 -4.21
C ALA A 167 -4.55 12.34 -5.64
N ILE A 168 -5.79 11.87 -5.79
CA ILE A 168 -6.44 11.62 -7.09
C ILE A 168 -7.34 12.79 -7.48
N ASP A 169 -8.21 13.19 -6.55
CA ASP A 169 -9.16 14.28 -6.71
C ASP A 169 -8.96 15.29 -5.57
N PRO A 170 -8.07 16.28 -5.76
CA PRO A 170 -7.92 17.36 -4.81
C PRO A 170 -9.21 18.17 -4.81
N CYS A 171 -10.14 17.85 -3.92
CA CYS A 171 -11.38 18.60 -3.77
C CYS A 171 -11.05 20.10 -3.69
N GLY A 172 -11.54 20.89 -4.65
CA GLY A 172 -11.23 22.32 -4.81
C GLY A 172 -11.71 23.25 -3.69
N LYS A 173 -12.00 22.71 -2.50
CA LYS A 173 -12.40 23.43 -1.29
C LYS A 173 -11.25 23.67 -0.30
N MET A 174 -10.05 23.16 -0.58
CA MET A 174 -8.89 23.44 0.25
C MET A 174 -8.33 24.82 -0.08
N ASP A 175 -7.92 25.56 0.96
CA ASP A 175 -7.23 26.84 0.78
C ASP A 175 -6.02 26.63 -0.14
N THR A 176 -5.86 27.53 -1.12
CA THR A 176 -4.78 27.45 -2.10
C THR A 176 -3.40 27.55 -1.45
N GLN A 177 -3.31 28.08 -0.23
CA GLN A 177 -2.09 28.18 0.55
C GLN A 177 -2.35 27.85 2.02
N VAL A 178 -1.51 27.01 2.61
CA VAL A 178 -1.53 26.65 4.04
C VAL A 178 -0.13 26.77 4.63
N LEU A 179 -0.04 26.89 5.96
CA LEU A 179 1.25 26.95 6.65
C LEU A 179 1.96 25.59 6.60
N HIS A 180 3.18 25.53 6.07
CA HIS A 180 4.00 24.32 6.11
C HIS A 180 4.52 24.08 7.54
N PRO A 181 4.19 22.94 8.19
CA PRO A 181 4.43 22.81 9.64
C PRO A 181 5.91 22.83 10.07
N GLU A 182 6.85 22.56 9.17
CA GLU A 182 8.31 22.67 9.46
C GLU A 182 8.95 23.98 9.00
N LEU A 183 8.39 24.61 7.97
CA LEU A 183 9.05 25.74 7.32
C LEU A 183 8.49 27.07 7.80
N GLY A 184 7.30 27.08 8.40
CA GLY A 184 6.66 28.29 8.91
C GLY A 184 6.25 29.28 7.81
N ILE A 185 6.20 28.84 6.56
CA ILE A 185 5.80 29.64 5.40
C ILE A 185 4.52 29.09 4.76
N GLY A 186 3.80 29.94 4.05
CA GLY A 186 2.65 29.52 3.25
C GLY A 186 3.10 28.76 2.01
N VAL A 187 2.57 27.57 1.79
CA VAL A 187 2.81 26.73 0.61
C VAL A 187 1.51 26.24 0.03
N GLU A 188 1.51 25.81 -1.24
CA GLU A 188 0.38 25.05 -1.79
C GLU A 188 0.09 23.84 -0.89
N TRP A 189 -1.17 23.61 -0.55
CA TRP A 189 -1.54 22.70 0.53
C TRP A 189 -1.03 21.27 0.36
N ARG A 190 -0.80 20.81 -0.88
CA ARG A 190 -0.27 19.47 -1.15
C ARG A 190 1.15 19.33 -0.61
N PHE A 191 1.96 20.38 -0.66
CA PHE A 191 3.30 20.38 -0.06
C PHE A 191 3.27 20.24 1.46
N ALA A 192 2.20 20.70 2.12
CA ALA A 192 2.04 20.51 3.57
C ALA A 192 1.40 19.16 3.92
N TYR A 193 0.52 18.63 3.06
CA TYR A 193 -0.21 17.38 3.31
C TYR A 193 0.60 16.14 2.92
N PHE A 194 1.24 16.15 1.76
CA PHE A 194 2.05 15.04 1.26
C PHE A 194 3.53 15.31 1.54
N ARG A 195 3.84 15.33 2.83
CA ARG A 195 5.21 15.42 3.36
C ARG A 195 5.59 14.09 4.01
N TYR A 196 6.89 13.91 4.24
CA TYR A 196 7.45 12.67 4.78
C TYR A 196 6.75 12.24 6.08
N GLU A 197 6.47 13.16 7.01
CA GLU A 197 5.82 12.84 8.29
C GLU A 197 4.46 12.18 8.11
N ASN A 198 3.63 12.73 7.21
CA ASN A 198 2.29 12.20 6.96
C ASN A 198 2.39 10.87 6.20
N ALA A 199 3.30 10.77 5.22
CA ALA A 199 3.57 9.50 4.54
C ALA A 199 4.02 8.42 5.53
N LEU A 200 4.91 8.73 6.47
CA LEU A 200 5.39 7.82 7.51
C LEU A 200 4.24 7.30 8.37
N LEU A 201 3.34 8.18 8.81
CA LEU A 201 2.17 7.79 9.60
C LEU A 201 1.24 6.87 8.81
N ILE A 202 0.94 7.19 7.55
CA ILE A 202 0.06 6.40 6.69
C ILE A 202 0.66 5.03 6.37
N VAL A 203 1.96 4.96 6.05
CA VAL A 203 2.66 3.69 5.78
C VAL A 203 2.71 2.81 7.03
N ARG A 204 3.03 3.39 8.19
CA ARG A 204 3.02 2.65 9.46
C ARG A 204 1.63 2.12 9.80
N ALA A 205 0.61 2.97 9.70
CA ALA A 205 -0.78 2.59 9.94
C ALA A 205 -1.22 1.44 9.03
N THR A 206 -0.86 1.49 7.75
CA THR A 206 -1.19 0.46 6.76
C THR A 206 -0.51 -0.88 7.07
N LEU A 207 0.79 -0.86 7.38
CA LEU A 207 1.55 -2.05 7.75
C LEU A 207 1.08 -2.66 9.08
N GLN A 208 0.69 -1.82 10.05
CA GLN A 208 0.10 -2.28 11.31
C GLN A 208 -1.28 -2.90 11.09
N LEU A 209 -2.12 -2.27 10.26
CA LEU A 209 -3.45 -2.76 9.93
C LEU A 209 -3.39 -4.14 9.26
N ILE A 210 -2.63 -4.26 8.16
CA ILE A 210 -2.50 -5.53 7.45
C ILE A 210 -1.77 -6.56 8.32
N GLY A 211 -0.70 -6.16 9.01
CA GLY A 211 0.02 -7.05 9.92
C GLY A 211 -0.82 -7.57 11.08
N ALA A 212 -1.70 -6.76 11.66
CA ALA A 212 -2.61 -7.20 12.71
C ALA A 212 -3.60 -8.26 12.21
N LEU A 213 -4.18 -8.05 11.02
CA LEU A 213 -5.09 -9.01 10.39
C LEU A 213 -4.39 -10.33 10.04
N VAL A 214 -3.14 -10.25 9.58
CA VAL A 214 -2.38 -11.41 9.11
C VAL A 214 -1.69 -12.20 10.24
N GLY A 215 -1.20 -11.49 11.26
CA GLY A 215 -0.45 -12.09 12.37
C GLY A 215 -1.32 -12.48 13.56
N SER A 216 -2.38 -11.71 13.85
CA SER A 216 -3.22 -11.91 15.06
C SER A 216 -4.71 -12.00 14.77
N GLY A 217 -5.13 -11.78 13.52
CA GLY A 217 -6.51 -11.94 13.11
C GLY A 217 -6.96 -13.38 13.28
N LYS A 218 -8.26 -13.55 13.52
CA LYS A 218 -8.93 -14.86 13.58
C LYS A 218 -9.86 -14.99 12.37
N PRO A 219 -9.38 -15.47 11.21
CA PRO A 219 -10.21 -15.78 10.06
C PRO A 219 -11.39 -16.69 10.43
N LYS A 220 -12.55 -16.45 9.84
CA LYS A 220 -13.73 -17.31 10.01
C LYS A 220 -13.81 -18.44 8.97
N ASP A 221 -12.99 -18.36 7.93
CA ASP A 221 -12.98 -19.27 6.79
C ASP A 221 -11.61 -19.94 6.62
N ALA A 222 -11.61 -21.22 6.21
CA ALA A 222 -10.40 -22.03 6.11
C ALA A 222 -9.51 -21.65 4.90
N ASP A 223 -10.11 -21.23 3.78
CA ASP A 223 -9.34 -20.77 2.62
C ASP A 223 -8.76 -19.38 2.85
N LEU A 224 -9.49 -18.53 3.59
CA LEU A 224 -8.93 -17.28 4.09
C LEU A 224 -7.74 -17.54 5.03
N GLN A 225 -7.82 -18.54 5.91
CA GLN A 225 -6.68 -18.91 6.78
C GLN A 225 -5.45 -19.31 5.95
N LYS A 226 -5.60 -20.14 4.91
CA LYS A 226 -4.50 -20.53 4.01
C LYS A 226 -3.87 -19.32 3.31
N TYR A 227 -4.70 -18.39 2.83
CA TYR A 227 -4.22 -17.15 2.23
C TYR A 227 -3.38 -16.34 3.22
N ILE A 228 -3.90 -16.15 4.43
CA ILE A 228 -3.24 -15.39 5.50
C ILE A 228 -1.90 -16.03 5.90
N ASP A 229 -1.83 -17.34 6.02
CA ASP A 229 -0.59 -18.05 6.35
C ASP A 229 0.49 -17.86 5.26
N THR A 230 0.08 -17.78 3.99
CA THR A 230 0.99 -17.51 2.86
C THR A 230 1.47 -16.06 2.87
N LEU A 231 0.57 -15.12 3.16
CA LEU A 231 0.86 -13.69 3.17
C LEU A 231 1.76 -13.28 4.36
N ARG A 232 1.64 -14.00 5.49
CA ARG A 232 2.32 -13.68 6.77
C ARG A 232 3.80 -13.41 6.63
N TRP A 233 4.52 -14.31 5.98
CA TRP A 233 5.97 -14.17 5.87
C TRP A 233 6.40 -12.92 5.10
N SER A 234 5.66 -12.56 4.05
CA SER A 234 5.93 -11.36 3.26
C SER A 234 5.68 -10.09 4.10
N VAL A 235 4.56 -10.05 4.84
CA VAL A 235 4.20 -8.89 5.68
C VAL A 235 5.14 -8.72 6.87
N GLU A 236 5.49 -9.80 7.58
CA GLU A 236 6.44 -9.76 8.69
C GLU A 236 7.83 -9.29 8.22
N SER A 237 8.28 -9.77 7.07
CA SER A 237 9.53 -9.32 6.45
C SER A 237 9.50 -7.82 6.15
N LEU A 238 8.38 -7.28 5.66
CA LEU A 238 8.19 -5.85 5.39
C LEU A 238 8.14 -5.01 6.67
N GLN A 239 7.45 -5.48 7.72
CA GLN A 239 7.40 -4.80 9.01
C GLN A 239 8.79 -4.68 9.64
N ASN A 240 9.58 -5.75 9.60
CA ASN A 240 10.96 -5.73 10.09
C ASN A 240 11.84 -4.74 9.31
N ARG A 241 11.71 -4.67 7.97
CA ARG A 241 12.40 -3.67 7.15
C ARG A 241 12.01 -2.24 7.53
N ASN A 242 10.71 -1.98 7.71
CA ASN A 242 10.22 -0.64 8.05
C ASN A 242 10.68 -0.17 9.44
N VAL A 243 10.74 -1.08 10.42
CA VAL A 243 11.29 -0.77 11.76
C VAL A 243 12.75 -0.34 11.68
N LEU A 244 13.53 -0.97 10.79
CA LEU A 244 14.93 -0.60 10.57
C LEU A 244 15.07 0.77 9.88
N SER A 245 14.22 1.08 8.89
CA SER A 245 14.20 2.40 8.23
C SER A 245 13.73 3.53 9.15
N GLY A 246 12.91 3.21 10.17
CA GLY A 246 12.38 4.18 11.14
C GLY A 246 13.31 4.53 12.31
N ARG A 247 14.46 3.86 12.47
CA ARG A 247 15.50 4.34 13.38
C ARG A 247 16.17 5.55 12.71
N LYS A 248 16.10 6.73 13.35
CA LYS A 248 16.96 7.86 12.99
C LYS A 248 18.39 7.31 12.91
N GLN A 249 19.03 7.45 11.74
CA GLN A 249 20.48 7.32 11.68
C GLN A 249 21.02 8.32 12.72
N GLU A 250 21.66 7.80 13.77
CA GLU A 250 22.39 8.66 14.68
C GLU A 250 23.39 9.46 13.85
N PRO A 251 23.52 10.78 14.07
CA PRO A 251 24.53 11.56 13.36
C PRO A 251 25.88 10.92 13.64
N TYR A 252 26.58 10.55 12.56
CA TYR A 252 27.94 10.06 12.63
C TYR A 252 28.77 11.05 13.44
N SER A 253 29.14 10.66 14.66
CA SER A 253 30.05 11.41 15.51
C SER A 253 31.45 10.97 15.12
N ASP A 254 32.19 11.83 14.40
CA ASP A 254 33.56 11.55 14.01
C ASP A 254 34.44 11.41 15.27
N PRO A 255 35.03 10.24 15.56
CA PRO A 255 35.87 10.04 16.73
C PRO A 255 37.19 10.82 16.68
N ARG A 256 37.46 11.60 15.63
CA ARG A 256 38.63 12.47 15.51
C ARG A 256 38.38 13.91 15.98
N VAL A 257 37.17 14.23 16.43
CA VAL A 257 36.84 15.51 17.05
C VAL A 257 36.44 15.26 18.50
N ALA A 258 37.44 14.96 19.32
CA ALA A 258 37.38 14.97 20.78
C ALA A 258 38.73 15.50 21.32
#